data_AF-A0A7Y5FVF1-F1
#
_entry.id   AF-A0A7Y5FVF1-F1
#
_cell.length_a   1.000
_cell.length_b   1.000
_cell.length_c   1.000
_cell.angle_alpha   90.00
_cell.angle_beta   90.00
_cell.angle_gamma   90.00
#
_symmetry.space_group_name_H-M   'P 1'
#
loop_
_entity.id
_entity.type
_entity.pdbx_description
1 polymer ?
#
loop_
_entity_poly.entity_id
_entity_poly.type
_entity_poly.pdbx_seq_one_letter_code
_entity_poly.pdbx_strand_id
1 'polypeptide(L)'
;MLREITSIAQLIHEPKRRWFEDDYFDLIVWHDHQDEIISFELYYDKRGHQRAVRWEQPNRYAHYRVDEGEKRSGKSKASPVLIVEGEFDCSKVAFLFESESTRIDANIASFVYDKIMGYPISAGNPEDETDEDWL
;
A
#
# COMPACT_ATOMS: atom_id res chain seq x y z
N MET A 1 -3.66 -15.81 5.81
CA MET A 1 -3.60 -15.17 7.13
C MET A 1 -2.26 -14.50 7.23
N LEU A 2 -2.26 -13.18 7.35
CA LEU A 2 -1.07 -12.36 7.45
C LEU A 2 -0.23 -12.77 8.67
N ARG A 3 1.08 -12.80 8.46
CA ARG A 3 2.09 -13.03 9.50
C ARG A 3 3.21 -12.01 9.39
N GLU A 4 3.74 -11.57 10.52
CA GLU A 4 4.86 -10.64 10.55
C GLU A 4 6.17 -11.33 10.16
N ILE A 5 6.96 -10.66 9.32
CA ILE A 5 8.34 -11.00 9.01
C ILE A 5 9.24 -10.16 9.92
N THR A 6 9.76 -10.76 10.98
CA THR A 6 10.53 -10.04 12.01
C THR A 6 12.00 -9.82 11.65
N SER A 7 12.55 -10.64 10.74
CA SER A 7 13.96 -10.58 10.34
C SER A 7 14.19 -9.68 9.12
N ILE A 8 13.59 -8.49 9.12
CA ILE A 8 13.77 -7.51 8.04
C ILE A 8 14.87 -6.50 8.40
N ALA A 9 15.68 -6.14 7.41
CA ALA A 9 16.68 -5.09 7.58
C ALA A 9 16.00 -3.73 7.83
N GLN A 10 16.49 -3.02 8.84
CA GLN A 10 16.14 -1.63 9.14
C GLN A 10 17.33 -0.74 8.77
N LEU A 11 17.08 0.41 8.17
CA LEU A 11 18.12 1.38 7.83
C LEU A 11 18.07 2.52 8.85
N ILE A 12 19.23 2.91 9.39
CA ILE A 12 19.38 3.83 10.54
C ILE A 12 18.75 5.23 10.29
N HIS A 13 18.53 5.60 9.03
CA HIS A 13 17.96 6.89 8.63
C HIS A 13 16.62 6.78 7.91
N GLU A 14 16.02 5.59 7.90
CA GLU A 14 14.69 5.37 7.33
C GLU A 14 13.68 5.17 8.46
N PRO A 15 12.40 5.52 8.23
CA PRO A 15 11.33 5.20 9.17
C PRO A 15 11.28 3.71 9.47
N LYS A 16 10.97 3.35 10.72
CA LYS A 16 10.86 1.97 11.16
C LYS A 16 9.76 1.29 10.37
N ARG A 17 10.08 0.19 9.67
CA ARG A 17 9.10 -0.57 8.92
C ARG A 17 8.74 -1.89 9.59
N ARG A 18 7.50 -2.32 9.46
CA ARG A 18 7.02 -3.68 9.76
C ARG A 18 6.46 -4.28 8.47
N TRP A 19 6.71 -5.56 8.23
CA TRP A 19 6.22 -6.26 7.04
C TRP A 19 5.41 -7.48 7.46
N PHE A 20 4.20 -7.60 6.92
CA PHE A 20 3.32 -8.74 7.07
C PHE A 20 3.02 -9.34 5.69
N GLU A 21 3.01 -10.67 5.60
CA GLU A 21 2.74 -11.36 4.33
C GLU A 21 1.79 -12.55 4.51
N ASP A 22 1.05 -12.85 3.44
CA ASP A 22 0.49 -14.16 3.17
C ASP A 22 0.41 -14.44 1.65
N ASP A 23 -0.38 -15.43 1.24
CA ASP A 23 -0.51 -15.82 -0.16
C ASP A 23 -1.22 -14.76 -1.03
N TYR A 24 -1.98 -13.85 -0.43
CA TYR A 24 -2.78 -12.84 -1.13
C TYR A 24 -2.27 -11.41 -0.91
N PHE A 25 -1.80 -11.07 0.30
CA PHE A 25 -1.41 -9.73 0.73
C PHE A 25 0.08 -9.61 1.09
N ASP A 26 0.72 -8.52 0.69
CA ASP A 26 1.91 -7.98 1.37
C ASP A 26 1.54 -6.62 1.95
N LEU A 27 1.70 -6.48 3.26
CA LEU A 27 1.50 -5.23 3.96
C LEU A 27 2.84 -4.73 4.50
N ILE A 28 3.22 -3.52 4.13
CA ILE A 28 4.38 -2.81 4.69
C ILE A 28 3.86 -1.57 5.40
N VAL A 29 4.24 -1.39 6.65
CA VAL A 29 3.81 -0.27 7.51
C VAL A 29 5.02 0.47 8.02
N TRP A 30 5.05 1.78 7.82
CA TRP A 30 6.10 2.65 8.33
C TRP A 30 5.63 3.43 9.54
N HIS A 31 6.49 3.51 10.55
CA HIS A 31 6.28 4.25 11.78
C HIS A 31 7.33 5.36 11.92
N ASP A 32 6.94 6.47 12.53
CA ASP A 32 7.88 7.52 12.92
C ASP A 32 8.66 7.17 14.21
N HIS A 33 9.38 8.15 14.75
CA HIS A 33 10.15 8.00 15.98
C HIS A 33 9.28 7.88 17.25
N GLN A 34 8.00 8.23 17.17
CA GLN A 34 7.01 8.08 18.23
C GLN A 34 6.22 6.77 18.13
N ASP A 35 6.57 5.90 17.17
CA ASP A 35 5.88 4.64 16.86
C ASP A 35 4.45 4.84 16.30
N GLU A 36 4.17 6.02 15.73
CA GLU A 36 2.91 6.33 15.05
C GLU A 36 2.97 5.90 13.58
N ILE A 37 1.87 5.37 13.04
CA ILE A 37 1.80 4.95 11.64
C ILE A 37 1.75 6.18 10.73
N ILE A 38 2.80 6.37 9.93
CA ILE A 38 2.93 7.50 8.99
C ILE A 38 2.59 7.13 7.55
N SER A 39 2.69 5.84 7.20
CA SER A 39 2.45 5.34 5.84
C SER A 39 2.23 3.84 5.85
N PHE A 40 1.52 3.33 4.85
CA PHE A 40 1.52 1.91 4.51
C PHE A 40 1.37 1.67 3.02
N GLU A 41 1.78 0.48 2.60
CA GLU A 41 1.49 -0.09 1.29
C GLU A 41 0.89 -1.47 1.47
N LEU A 42 -0.25 -1.70 0.85
CA LEU A 42 -0.90 -2.99 0.78
C LEU A 42 -0.89 -3.46 -0.68
N TYR A 43 -0.04 -4.43 -0.97
CA TYR A 43 -0.07 -5.17 -2.22
C TYR A 43 -1.05 -6.33 -2.11
N TYR A 44 -1.80 -6.58 -3.17
CA TYR A 44 -2.81 -7.62 -3.21
C TYR A 44 -2.95 -8.23 -4.60
N ASP A 45 -3.69 -9.34 -4.69
CA ASP A 45 -3.87 -10.10 -5.94
C ASP A 45 -2.53 -10.61 -6.51
N LYS A 46 -1.61 -11.08 -5.65
CA LYS A 46 -0.25 -11.51 -6.01
C LYS A 46 -0.18 -12.59 -7.10
N ARG A 47 -1.21 -13.43 -7.22
CA ARG A 47 -1.28 -14.51 -8.22
C ARG A 47 -2.00 -14.10 -9.51
N GLY A 48 -2.62 -12.93 -9.52
CA GLY A 48 -3.42 -12.40 -10.61
C GLY A 48 -2.82 -11.10 -11.13
N HIS A 49 -3.62 -10.04 -11.09
CA HIS A 49 -3.17 -8.71 -11.49
C HIS A 49 -2.73 -7.97 -10.23
N GLN A 50 -1.46 -8.13 -9.86
CA GLN A 50 -0.93 -7.51 -8.65
C GLN A 50 -1.18 -6.01 -8.69
N ARG A 51 -1.80 -5.52 -7.63
CA ARG A 51 -2.13 -4.10 -7.41
C ARG A 51 -1.64 -3.70 -6.04
N ALA A 52 -1.54 -2.40 -5.82
CA ALA A 52 -1.24 -1.86 -4.51
C ALA A 52 -2.08 -0.62 -4.23
N VAL A 53 -2.44 -0.49 -2.96
CA VAL A 53 -2.91 0.78 -2.39
C VAL A 53 -1.85 1.29 -1.43
N ARG A 54 -1.46 2.54 -1.61
CA ARG A 54 -0.59 3.27 -0.69
C ARG A 54 -1.42 4.33 0.03
N TRP A 55 -1.16 4.48 1.31
CA TRP A 55 -1.64 5.61 2.10
C TRP A 55 -0.46 6.27 2.81
N GLU A 56 -0.48 7.58 2.92
CA GLU A 56 0.50 8.37 3.65
C GLU A 56 -0.15 9.56 4.37
N GLN A 57 0.37 9.93 5.53
CA GLN A 57 -0.06 11.12 6.25
C GLN A 57 0.08 12.40 5.38
N PRO A 58 -0.85 13.39 5.53
CA PRO A 58 -2.00 13.35 6.43
C PRO A 58 -3.18 12.51 5.91
N ASN A 59 -3.38 12.39 4.60
CA ASN A 59 -4.41 11.53 4.01
C ASN A 59 -4.23 11.34 2.48
N ARG A 60 -2.99 11.17 2.02
CA ARG A 60 -2.68 10.96 0.61
C ARG A 60 -2.87 9.50 0.25
N TYR A 61 -3.57 9.22 -0.84
CA TYR A 61 -3.78 7.88 -1.36
C TYR A 61 -3.19 7.76 -2.75
N ALA A 62 -2.68 6.57 -3.07
CA ALA A 62 -2.37 6.17 -4.43
C ALA A 62 -2.82 4.73 -4.64
N HIS A 63 -3.39 4.43 -5.80
CA HIS A 63 -3.72 3.07 -6.22
C HIS A 63 -3.12 2.81 -7.59
N TYR A 64 -2.42 1.70 -7.72
CA TYR A 64 -1.68 1.39 -8.95
C TYR A 64 -1.60 -0.11 -9.20
N ARG A 65 -1.47 -0.44 -10.48
CA ARG A 65 -1.12 -1.80 -10.92
C ARG A 65 0.40 -1.98 -10.82
N VAL A 66 0.84 -3.16 -10.40
CA VAL A 66 2.24 -3.56 -10.43
C VAL A 66 2.49 -4.32 -11.73
N ASP A 67 3.30 -3.76 -12.62
CA ASP A 67 3.76 -4.47 -13.81
C ASP A 67 4.98 -5.32 -13.43
N GLU A 68 4.83 -6.65 -13.48
CA GLU A 68 5.95 -7.57 -13.43
C GLU A 68 6.71 -7.47 -14.77
N GLY A 69 7.56 -6.44 -14.89
CA GLY A 69 8.38 -6.20 -16.06
C GLY A 69 8.93 -7.52 -16.63
N GLU A 70 8.58 -7.77 -17.89
CA GLU A 70 8.81 -8.99 -18.66
C GLU A 70 10.02 -9.81 -18.18
N LYS A 71 9.82 -11.10 -17.85
CA LYS A 71 10.88 -12.07 -17.51
C LYS A 71 11.83 -12.33 -18.69
N ARG A 72 12.58 -11.31 -19.13
CA ARG A 72 13.71 -11.46 -20.05
C ARG A 72 14.99 -11.45 -19.24
N SER A 73 15.64 -12.61 -19.20
CA SER A 73 16.96 -12.81 -18.62
C SER A 73 17.92 -11.66 -18.96
N GLY A 74 18.48 -11.04 -17.92
CA GLY A 74 19.79 -10.38 -18.00
C GLY A 74 19.83 -8.84 -17.99
N LYS A 75 18.76 -8.11 -17.70
CA LYS A 75 18.86 -6.65 -17.51
C LYS A 75 18.19 -6.18 -16.22
N SER A 76 18.86 -5.21 -15.58
CA SER A 76 18.58 -4.63 -14.26
C SER A 76 17.09 -4.43 -13.99
N LYS A 77 16.66 -4.77 -12.76
CA LYS A 77 15.30 -4.59 -12.25
C LYS A 77 14.78 -3.20 -12.62
N ALA A 78 13.92 -3.12 -13.62
CA ALA A 78 13.24 -1.88 -13.95
C ALA A 78 12.34 -1.52 -12.75
N SER A 79 12.43 -0.28 -12.28
CA SER A 79 11.53 0.26 -11.26
C SER A 79 10.08 0.03 -11.71
N PRO A 80 9.20 -0.49 -10.84
CA PRO A 80 7.79 -0.71 -11.18
C PRO A 80 7.20 0.57 -11.80
N VAL A 81 6.57 0.43 -12.97
CA VAL A 81 5.85 1.54 -13.60
C VAL A 81 4.53 1.67 -12.88
N LEU A 82 4.35 2.80 -12.18
CA LEU A 82 3.10 3.14 -11.49
C LEU A 82 2.07 3.55 -12.53
N ILE A 83 1.13 2.66 -12.85
CA ILE A 83 -0.01 2.96 -13.72
C ILE A 83 -1.21 3.20 -12.81
N VAL A 84 -1.73 4.43 -12.80
CA VAL A 84 -3.00 4.78 -12.14
C VAL A 84 -4.13 4.08 -12.90
N GLU A 85 -4.90 3.23 -12.22
CA GLU A 85 -5.85 2.31 -12.85
C GLU A 85 -7.15 2.23 -12.05
N GLY A 86 -8.25 2.70 -12.65
CA GLY A 86 -9.64 2.33 -12.32
C GLY A 86 -10.13 2.54 -10.88
N GLU A 87 -11.41 2.25 -10.64
CA GLU A 87 -12.01 2.28 -9.30
C GLU A 87 -11.36 1.20 -8.40
N PHE A 88 -10.68 1.63 -7.34
CA PHE A 88 -10.25 0.76 -6.25
C PHE A 88 -11.49 0.24 -5.50
N ASP A 89 -11.79 -1.06 -5.64
CA ASP A 89 -12.87 -1.74 -4.90
C ASP A 89 -12.47 -1.91 -3.42
N CYS A 90 -12.55 -0.81 -2.67
CA CYS A 90 -12.16 -0.71 -1.28
C CYS A 90 -12.96 -1.68 -0.40
N SER A 91 -14.26 -1.85 -0.67
CA SER A 91 -15.13 -2.73 0.11
C SER A 91 -14.70 -4.19 0.02
N LYS A 92 -14.38 -4.67 -1.18
CA LYS A 92 -13.89 -6.04 -1.38
C LYS A 92 -12.52 -6.24 -0.73
N VAL A 93 -11.60 -5.30 -0.91
CA VAL A 93 -10.24 -5.40 -0.35
C VAL A 93 -10.28 -5.34 1.18
N ALA A 94 -11.09 -4.46 1.77
CA ALA A 94 -11.27 -4.36 3.22
C ALA A 94 -11.84 -5.65 3.82
N PHE A 95 -12.88 -6.23 3.20
CA PHE A 95 -13.48 -7.49 3.67
C PHE A 95 -12.46 -8.64 3.68
N LEU A 96 -11.66 -8.77 2.62
CA LEU A 96 -10.59 -9.78 2.57
C LEU A 96 -9.51 -9.48 3.62
N PHE A 97 -9.09 -8.22 3.73
CA PHE A 97 -8.06 -7.80 4.68
C PHE A 97 -8.48 -8.04 6.14
N GLU A 98 -9.73 -7.77 6.50
CA GLU A 98 -10.27 -8.03 7.85
C GLU A 98 -10.14 -9.51 8.23
N SER A 99 -10.49 -10.42 7.31
CA SER A 99 -10.34 -11.87 7.52
C SER A 99 -8.86 -12.27 7.68
N GLU A 100 -7.98 -11.76 6.80
CA GLU A 100 -6.58 -12.19 6.77
C GLU A 100 -5.72 -11.55 7.87
N SER A 101 -6.11 -10.41 8.44
CA SER A 101 -5.35 -9.64 9.44
C SER A 101 -5.59 -10.08 10.90
N THR A 102 -6.42 -11.09 11.15
CA THR A 102 -6.77 -11.56 12.51
C THR A 102 -5.60 -12.00 13.40
N ARG A 103 -4.40 -12.21 12.82
CA ARG A 103 -3.21 -12.70 13.53
C ARG A 103 -2.07 -11.69 13.64
N ILE A 104 -2.25 -10.48 13.12
CA ILE A 104 -1.26 -9.40 13.24
C ILE A 104 -1.63 -8.46 14.38
N ASP A 105 -0.81 -7.44 14.60
CA ASP A 105 -1.05 -6.38 15.56
C ASP A 105 -2.42 -5.71 15.33
N ALA A 106 -3.27 -5.71 16.35
CA ALA A 106 -4.65 -5.23 16.23
C ALA A 106 -4.73 -3.72 15.91
N ASN A 107 -3.77 -2.91 16.39
CA ASN A 107 -3.75 -1.49 16.09
C ASN A 107 -3.42 -1.27 14.61
N ILE A 108 -2.46 -2.02 14.06
CA ILE A 108 -2.14 -1.98 12.63
C ILE A 108 -3.31 -2.48 11.79
N ALA A 109 -3.93 -3.60 12.17
CA ALA A 109 -5.06 -4.17 11.45
C ALA A 109 -6.24 -3.19 11.39
N SER A 110 -6.66 -2.63 12.53
CA SER A 110 -7.76 -1.65 12.57
C SER A 110 -7.42 -0.41 11.75
N PHE A 111 -6.21 0.12 11.90
CA PHE A 111 -5.78 1.32 11.18
C PHE A 111 -5.81 1.12 9.66
N VAL A 112 -5.22 0.03 9.17
CA VAL A 112 -5.16 -0.25 7.74
C VAL A 112 -6.57 -0.51 7.18
N TYR A 113 -7.41 -1.26 7.90
CA TYR A 113 -8.81 -1.47 7.53
C TYR A 113 -9.57 -0.15 7.38
N ASP A 114 -9.47 0.73 8.38
CA ASP A 114 -10.15 2.03 8.37
C ASP A 114 -9.69 2.91 7.21
N LYS A 115 -8.40 2.88 6.86
CA LYS A 115 -7.86 3.63 5.71
C LYS A 115 -8.27 3.03 4.36
N ILE A 116 -8.37 1.71 4.24
CA ILE A 116 -8.91 1.07 3.03
C ILE A 116 -10.36 1.48 2.85
N MET A 117 -11.20 1.36 3.88
CA MET A 117 -12.62 1.73 3.84
C MET A 117 -12.81 3.24 3.62
N GLY A 118 -11.88 4.07 4.12
CA GLY A 118 -11.87 5.52 3.96
C GLY A 118 -11.26 6.01 2.65
N TYR A 119 -10.89 5.13 1.71
CA TYR A 119 -10.34 5.51 0.42
C TYR A 119 -11.35 6.41 -0.34
N PRO A 120 -10.97 7.65 -0.71
CA PRO A 120 -11.91 8.57 -1.33
C PRO A 120 -12.22 8.12 -2.76
N ILE A 121 -13.51 8.11 -3.10
CA ILE A 121 -14.04 7.71 -4.41
C ILE A 121 -13.45 8.59 -5.55
N SER A 122 -12.87 9.75 -5.22
CA SER A 122 -12.23 10.70 -6.15
C SER A 122 -10.70 10.73 -6.10
N ALA A 123 -9.99 9.81 -5.43
CA ALA A 123 -8.51 9.79 -5.39
C ALA A 123 -7.82 9.44 -6.74
N GLY A 124 -8.55 9.51 -7.84
CA GLY A 124 -8.02 9.45 -9.20
C GLY A 124 -7.89 10.82 -9.83
N ASN A 125 -7.07 11.73 -9.27
CA ASN A 125 -6.21 12.66 -10.03
C ASN A 125 -5.41 13.60 -9.07
N PRO A 126 -4.07 13.52 -8.99
CA PRO A 126 -3.26 14.63 -8.48
C PRO A 126 -3.00 15.74 -9.53
N GLU A 127 -3.55 15.63 -10.74
CA GLU A 127 -3.37 16.62 -11.83
C GLU A 127 -4.53 17.64 -11.97
N ASP A 128 -5.55 17.61 -11.09
CA ASP A 128 -6.67 18.57 -11.07
C ASP A 128 -6.47 19.75 -10.07
N GLU A 129 -5.23 20.09 -9.75
CA GLU A 129 -4.88 21.45 -9.26
C GLU A 129 -4.26 22.22 -10.42
N THR A 130 -5.07 22.58 -11.42
CA THR A 130 -4.66 23.59 -12.39
C THR A 130 -4.59 24.95 -11.70
N ASP A 131 -3.39 25.51 -11.68
CA ASP A 131 -3.07 26.92 -11.47
C ASP A 131 -4.00 27.84 -12.29
N GLU A 132 -5.17 28.19 -11.74
CA GLU A 132 -6.00 29.31 -12.21
C GLU A 132 -6.10 30.38 -11.12
N ASP A 133 -4.97 31.01 -10.80
CA ASP A 133 -4.97 32.35 -10.20
C ASP A 133 -3.74 33.15 -10.69
N TRP A 134 -3.80 33.52 -11.97
CA TRP A 134 -3.06 34.66 -12.51
C TRP A 134 -3.97 35.42 -13.48
N LEU A 135 -4.81 36.29 -12.91
CA LEU A 135 -5.43 37.43 -13.60
C LEU A 135 -4.82 38.74 -13.07
#